data_AF-A0A1H0PX34-F1
#
_entry.id   AF-A0A1H0PX34-F1
#
_cell.length_a   1.000
_cell.length_b   1.000
_cell.length_c   1.000
_cell.angle_alpha   90.00
_cell.angle_beta   90.00
_cell.angle_gamma   90.00
#
_symmetry.space_group_name_H-M   'P 1'
#
loop_
_entity.id
_entity.type
_entity.pdbx_description
1 polymer ?
#
loop_
_entity_poly.entity_id
_entity_poly.type
_entity_poly.pdbx_seq_one_letter_code
_entity_poly.pdbx_strand_id
1 'polypeptide(L)'
;MYLTAMPTDEALELAGFERYASSMVIFAFGYLVMALAWEMDKSLYEQTISQRNAKSYKSLWNKRLYQYATLGLTVYAVGMLLSENNSIVFNNNQETNKVSKELHKLTGNNMNSTKKRILVVTADKEHVDSFFVQYASRYYLWDVNVDARENFVSADKEFLDLMKSYNDNATSYYLWNENIEARDDFNFTDKDFIALLKTYDEVVILDDHYTFNALTKKLFGRTYAPGVYKTSDILSGKG
;
A
#
# COMPACT_ATOMS: atom_id res chain seq x y z
N MET A 1 0.39 -4.98 -4.17
CA MET A 1 1.38 -5.71 -3.36
C MET A 1 2.28 -6.65 -4.19
N TYR A 2 1.78 -7.31 -5.25
CA TYR A 2 2.60 -8.20 -6.10
C TYR A 2 3.59 -7.51 -7.06
N LEU A 3 3.35 -6.25 -7.43
CA LEU A 3 4.10 -5.55 -8.48
C LEU A 3 5.60 -5.33 -8.21
N THR A 4 6.06 -5.41 -6.96
CA THR A 4 7.46 -5.11 -6.58
C THR A 4 8.19 -6.25 -5.87
N ALA A 5 7.47 -7.35 -5.57
CA ALA A 5 8.01 -8.57 -4.97
C ALA A 5 8.31 -9.66 -6.02
N MET A 6 7.60 -9.59 -7.14
CA MET A 6 7.60 -10.61 -8.19
C MET A 6 8.71 -10.31 -9.21
N PRO A 7 9.48 -11.32 -9.65
CA PRO A 7 10.43 -11.17 -10.76
C PRO A 7 9.74 -10.54 -11.97
N THR A 8 10.43 -9.65 -12.69
CA THR A 8 9.84 -8.87 -13.79
C THR A 8 9.12 -9.73 -14.83
N ASP A 9 9.66 -10.91 -15.09
CA ASP A 9 9.16 -11.83 -16.10
C ASP A 9 7.85 -12.48 -15.66
N GLU A 10 7.79 -12.92 -14.39
CA GLU A 10 6.58 -13.50 -13.79
C GLU A 10 5.49 -12.42 -13.59
N ALA A 11 5.90 -11.19 -13.23
CA ALA A 11 5.00 -10.05 -13.09
C ALA A 11 4.37 -9.64 -14.43
N LEU A 12 5.12 -9.70 -15.53
CA LEU A 12 4.62 -9.45 -16.88
C LEU A 12 3.60 -10.52 -17.31
N GLU A 13 3.88 -11.78 -17.01
CA GLU A 13 2.98 -12.90 -17.32
C GLU A 13 1.69 -12.82 -16.49
N LEU A 14 1.80 -12.58 -15.18
CA LEU A 14 0.65 -12.46 -14.29
C LEU A 14 -0.17 -11.21 -14.59
N ALA A 15 0.46 -10.05 -14.81
CA ALA A 15 -0.25 -8.83 -15.20
C ALA A 15 -0.95 -8.99 -16.56
N GLY A 16 -0.33 -9.74 -17.48
CA GLY A 16 -0.97 -10.20 -18.71
C GLY A 16 -2.22 -11.03 -18.39
N PHE A 17 -2.07 -12.09 -17.59
CA PHE A 17 -3.16 -12.97 -17.17
C PHE A 17 -4.31 -12.21 -16.49
N GLU A 18 -4.05 -11.38 -15.50
CA GLU A 18 -5.06 -10.59 -14.80
C GLU A 18 -5.82 -9.66 -15.74
N ARG A 19 -5.11 -9.01 -16.68
CA ARG A 19 -5.73 -8.16 -17.69
C ARG A 19 -6.60 -8.97 -18.65
N TYR A 20 -6.16 -10.16 -19.07
CA TYR A 20 -6.96 -11.04 -19.93
C TYR A 20 -8.15 -11.63 -19.19
N ALA A 21 -8.00 -12.04 -17.93
CA ALA A 21 -9.06 -12.56 -17.08
C ALA A 21 -10.12 -11.49 -16.82
N SER A 22 -9.72 -10.27 -16.44
CA SER A 22 -10.62 -9.13 -16.25
C SER A 22 -11.37 -8.79 -17.54
N SER A 23 -10.65 -8.73 -18.67
CA SER A 23 -11.28 -8.50 -19.98
C SER A 23 -12.28 -9.62 -20.32
N MET A 24 -11.93 -10.87 -20.06
CA MET A 24 -12.79 -12.03 -20.31
C MET A 24 -14.07 -11.98 -19.47
N VAL A 25 -13.99 -11.58 -18.20
CA VAL A 25 -15.17 -11.38 -17.35
C VAL A 25 -16.06 -10.27 -17.91
N ILE A 26 -15.48 -9.13 -18.32
CA ILE A 26 -16.23 -8.02 -18.91
C ILE A 26 -16.90 -8.46 -20.22
N PHE A 27 -16.19 -9.18 -21.08
CA PHE A 27 -16.75 -9.70 -22.33
C PHE A 27 -17.86 -10.73 -22.08
N ALA A 28 -17.66 -11.66 -21.15
CA ALA A 28 -18.68 -12.65 -20.79
C ALA A 28 -19.94 -11.97 -20.22
N PHE A 29 -19.76 -10.98 -19.34
CA PHE A 29 -20.86 -10.21 -18.78
C PHE A 29 -21.59 -9.40 -19.86
N GLY A 30 -20.84 -8.73 -20.75
CA GLY A 30 -21.41 -8.01 -21.90
C GLY A 30 -22.21 -8.93 -22.82
N TYR A 31 -21.68 -10.12 -23.13
CA TYR A 31 -22.39 -11.13 -23.90
C TYR A 31 -23.68 -11.59 -23.20
N LEU A 32 -23.62 -11.86 -21.89
CA LEU A 32 -24.78 -12.24 -21.11
C LEU A 32 -25.86 -11.15 -21.14
N VAL A 33 -25.50 -9.88 -20.98
CA VAL A 33 -26.45 -8.75 -21.03
C VAL A 33 -27.09 -8.63 -22.41
N MET A 34 -26.31 -8.78 -23.49
CA MET A 34 -26.85 -8.77 -24.86
C MET A 34 -27.80 -9.95 -25.10
N ALA A 35 -27.45 -11.15 -24.64
CA ALA A 35 -28.31 -12.32 -24.74
C ALA A 35 -29.61 -12.14 -23.95
N LEU A 36 -29.53 -11.57 -22.74
CA LEU A 36 -30.69 -11.27 -21.90
C LEU A 36 -31.61 -10.25 -22.58
N ALA A 37 -31.05 -9.17 -23.13
CA ALA A 37 -31.80 -8.18 -23.89
C ALA A 37 -32.48 -8.79 -25.12
N TRP A 38 -31.79 -9.70 -25.82
CA TRP A 38 -32.34 -10.39 -26.99
C TRP A 38 -33.51 -11.32 -26.62
N GLU A 39 -33.38 -12.09 -25.54
CA GLU A 39 -34.45 -12.98 -25.07
C GLU A 39 -35.64 -12.20 -24.47
N MET A 40 -35.38 -11.06 -23.83
CA MET A 40 -36.44 -10.13 -23.41
C MET A 40 -37.21 -9.59 -24.62
N ASP A 41 -36.53 -9.20 -25.70
CA ASP A 41 -37.17 -8.72 -26.93
C ASP A 41 -38.05 -9.81 -27.58
N LYS A 42 -37.50 -11.03 -27.76
CA LYS A 42 -38.25 -12.18 -28.29
C LYS A 42 -39.48 -12.53 -27.46
N SER A 43 -39.34 -12.47 -26.13
CA SER A 43 -40.38 -12.92 -25.22
C SER A 43 -41.50 -11.89 -25.07
N LEU A 44 -41.18 -10.59 -25.03
CA LEU A 44 -42.10 -9.54 -24.61
C LEU A 44 -42.71 -8.73 -25.78
N TYR A 45 -41.99 -8.58 -26.89
CA TYR A 45 -42.43 -7.78 -28.04
C TYR A 45 -43.12 -8.59 -29.14
N GLU A 46 -43.91 -7.90 -29.97
CA GLU A 46 -44.53 -8.46 -31.17
C GLU A 46 -43.45 -8.92 -32.17
N GLN A 47 -43.56 -10.18 -32.62
CA GLN A 47 -42.55 -10.80 -33.49
C GLN A 47 -42.83 -10.56 -34.98
N THR A 48 -44.09 -10.28 -35.32
CA THR A 48 -44.49 -10.02 -36.69
C THR A 48 -43.96 -8.65 -37.13
N ILE A 49 -42.99 -8.63 -38.05
CA ILE A 49 -42.26 -7.41 -38.47
C ILE A 49 -43.23 -6.33 -39.00
N SER A 50 -44.28 -6.71 -39.71
CA SER A 50 -45.27 -5.78 -40.26
C SER A 50 -46.13 -5.07 -39.21
N GLN A 51 -46.24 -5.61 -37.99
CA GLN A 51 -47.04 -5.06 -36.88
C GLN A 51 -46.17 -4.49 -35.76
N ARG A 52 -44.84 -4.55 -35.91
CA ARG A 52 -43.87 -4.14 -34.89
C ARG A 52 -43.72 -2.63 -34.87
N ASN A 53 -43.87 -2.06 -33.68
CA ASN A 53 -43.62 -0.65 -33.37
C ASN A 53 -43.06 -0.57 -31.94
N ALA A 54 -42.46 0.56 -31.54
CA ALA A 54 -41.93 0.80 -30.20
C ALA A 54 -42.96 0.60 -29.06
N LYS A 55 -44.26 0.54 -29.41
CA LYS A 55 -45.38 0.31 -28.49
C LYS A 55 -46.07 -1.05 -28.67
N SER A 56 -45.61 -1.88 -29.61
CA SER A 56 -46.24 -3.17 -29.94
C SER A 56 -45.67 -4.30 -29.08
N TYR A 57 -46.34 -4.59 -27.96
CA TYR A 57 -46.05 -5.72 -27.08
C TYR A 57 -47.05 -6.84 -27.34
N LYS A 58 -46.66 -8.11 -27.10
CA LYS A 58 -47.57 -9.27 -27.28
C LYS A 58 -48.85 -9.18 -26.45
N SER A 59 -48.78 -8.53 -25.28
CA SER A 59 -49.93 -8.32 -24.40
C SER A 59 -49.75 -7.07 -23.52
N LEU A 60 -50.85 -6.58 -22.95
CA LEU A 60 -50.80 -5.50 -21.96
C LEU A 60 -50.01 -5.88 -20.69
N TRP A 61 -50.02 -7.16 -20.34
CA TRP A 61 -49.26 -7.67 -19.20
C TRP A 61 -47.75 -7.66 -19.47
N ASN A 62 -47.33 -8.09 -20.66
CA ASN A 62 -45.92 -8.06 -21.07
C ASN A 62 -45.36 -6.64 -21.09
N LYS A 63 -46.17 -5.65 -21.50
CA LYS A 63 -45.79 -4.23 -21.44
C LYS A 63 -45.49 -3.79 -20.01
N ARG A 64 -46.37 -4.10 -19.05
CA ARG A 64 -46.18 -3.75 -17.64
C ARG A 64 -44.96 -4.46 -17.06
N LEU A 65 -44.78 -5.75 -17.37
CA LEU A 65 -43.63 -6.53 -16.94
C LEU A 65 -42.32 -5.92 -17.45
N TYR A 66 -42.24 -5.55 -18.73
CA TYR A 66 -41.06 -4.91 -19.32
C TYR A 66 -40.72 -3.58 -18.62
N GLN A 67 -41.74 -2.74 -18.37
CA GLN A 67 -41.55 -1.46 -17.69
C GLN A 67 -41.04 -1.65 -16.24
N TYR A 68 -41.64 -2.56 -15.47
CA TYR A 68 -41.20 -2.82 -14.10
C TYR A 68 -39.81 -3.48 -14.05
N ALA A 69 -39.53 -4.42 -14.94
CA ALA A 69 -38.23 -5.07 -15.03
C ALA A 69 -37.12 -4.06 -15.38
N THR A 70 -37.38 -3.18 -16.36
CA THR A 70 -36.42 -2.13 -16.75
C THR A 70 -36.16 -1.15 -15.60
N LEU A 71 -37.21 -0.74 -14.89
CA LEU A 71 -37.10 0.15 -13.73
C LEU A 71 -36.34 -0.52 -12.59
N GLY A 72 -36.67 -1.78 -12.28
CA GLY A 72 -35.98 -2.57 -11.26
C GLY A 72 -34.49 -2.77 -11.56
N LEU A 73 -34.15 -3.11 -12.81
CA LEU A 73 -32.76 -3.25 -13.26
C LEU A 73 -32.00 -1.93 -13.19
N THR A 74 -32.64 -0.80 -13.53
CA THR A 74 -32.03 0.53 -13.41
C THR A 74 -31.72 0.86 -11.95
N VAL A 75 -32.67 0.65 -11.04
CA VAL A 75 -32.47 0.88 -9.60
C VAL A 75 -31.37 -0.02 -9.06
N TYR A 76 -31.34 -1.30 -9.45
CA TYR A 76 -30.30 -2.23 -9.06
C TYR A 76 -28.91 -1.79 -9.56
N ALA A 77 -28.80 -1.37 -10.82
CA ALA A 77 -27.54 -0.90 -11.39
C ALA A 77 -27.00 0.33 -10.65
N VAL A 78 -27.86 1.30 -10.35
CA VAL A 78 -27.47 2.48 -9.54
C VAL A 78 -27.06 2.06 -8.12
N GLY A 79 -27.79 1.13 -7.51
CA GLY A 79 -27.45 0.58 -6.19
C GLY A 79 -26.08 -0.10 -6.16
N MET A 80 -25.75 -0.90 -7.18
CA MET A 80 -24.44 -1.55 -7.32
C MET A 80 -23.31 -0.52 -7.49
N LEU A 81 -23.50 0.51 -8.33
CA LEU A 81 -22.52 1.59 -8.49
C LEU A 81 -22.26 2.35 -7.18
N LEU A 82 -23.33 2.65 -6.43
CA LEU A 82 -23.20 3.29 -5.12
C LEU A 82 -22.51 2.38 -4.11
N SER A 83 -22.83 1.08 -4.12
CA SER A 83 -22.21 0.09 -3.24
C SER A 83 -20.70 0.01 -3.49
N GLU A 84 -20.27 -0.16 -4.74
CA GLU A 84 -18.85 -0.22 -5.11
C GLU A 84 -18.11 1.07 -4.75
N ASN A 85 -18.69 2.22 -5.08
CA ASN A 85 -18.08 3.51 -4.74
C ASN A 85 -17.91 3.68 -3.22
N ASN A 86 -18.94 3.31 -2.45
CA ASN A 86 -18.88 3.38 -0.99
C ASN A 86 -17.90 2.35 -0.42
N SER A 87 -17.81 1.14 -0.99
CA SER A 87 -16.83 0.12 -0.59
C SER A 87 -15.40 0.56 -0.85
N ILE A 88 -15.11 1.21 -1.98
CA ILE A 88 -13.78 1.76 -2.28
C ILE A 88 -13.43 2.86 -1.27
N VAL A 89 -14.36 3.80 -1.03
CA VAL A 89 -14.14 4.87 -0.03
C VAL A 89 -13.94 4.30 1.36
N PHE A 90 -14.72 3.29 1.73
CA PHE A 90 -14.60 2.60 3.01
C PHE A 90 -13.24 1.91 3.15
N ASN A 91 -12.81 1.14 2.14
CA ASN A 91 -11.50 0.48 2.15
C ASN A 91 -10.35 1.48 2.19
N ASN A 92 -10.42 2.58 1.44
CA ASN A 92 -9.40 3.64 1.49
C ASN A 92 -9.34 4.31 2.87
N ASN A 93 -10.48 4.49 3.53
CA ASN A 93 -10.55 5.06 4.88
C ASN A 93 -10.21 4.03 5.99
N GLN A 94 -10.36 2.75 5.68
CA GLN A 94 -9.98 1.60 6.51
C GLN A 94 -8.61 1.02 6.14
N GLU A 95 -7.66 1.86 5.70
CA GLU A 95 -6.23 1.53 5.79
C GLU A 95 -5.92 1.25 7.27
N THR A 96 -6.16 0.01 7.70
CA THR A 96 -6.14 -0.42 9.10
C THR A 96 -4.72 -0.53 9.62
N ASN A 97 -3.76 -0.74 8.71
CA ASN A 97 -2.36 -0.81 9.06
C ASN A 97 -1.76 0.60 9.15
N LYS A 98 -1.26 0.94 10.35
CA LYS A 98 -0.59 2.22 10.65
C LYS A 98 0.57 2.49 9.70
N VAL A 99 1.35 1.45 9.34
CA VAL A 99 2.51 1.55 8.44
C VAL A 99 2.08 2.03 7.05
N SER A 100 1.07 1.39 6.45
CA SER A 100 0.55 1.77 5.12
C SER A 100 0.01 3.19 5.10
N LYS A 101 -0.69 3.60 6.16
CA LYS A 101 -1.26 4.94 6.29
C LYS A 101 -0.17 6.03 6.38
N GLU A 102 0.87 5.80 7.18
CA GLU A 102 1.99 6.75 7.28
C GLU A 102 2.81 6.78 5.98
N LEU A 103 3.07 5.62 5.36
CA LEU A 103 3.73 5.57 4.05
C LEU A 103 2.96 6.38 3.01
N HIS A 104 1.66 6.13 2.85
CA HIS A 104 0.82 6.86 1.88
C HIS A 104 0.82 8.38 2.15
N LYS A 105 0.82 8.80 3.42
CA LYS A 105 0.87 10.22 3.81
C LYS A 105 2.22 10.86 3.47
N LEU A 106 3.33 10.13 3.66
CA LEU A 106 4.69 10.63 3.44
C LEU A 106 5.07 10.65 1.95
N THR A 107 4.65 9.64 1.19
CA THR A 107 5.04 9.50 -0.23
C THR A 107 4.03 10.13 -1.18
N GLY A 108 2.75 10.18 -0.78
CA GLY A 108 1.65 10.55 -1.65
C GLY A 108 1.51 9.60 -2.85
N ASN A 109 0.79 10.06 -3.87
CA ASN A 109 0.65 9.34 -5.13
C ASN A 109 1.87 9.59 -6.02
N ASN A 110 2.93 8.80 -5.82
CA ASN A 110 4.09 8.82 -6.68
C ASN A 110 4.21 7.46 -7.40
N MET A 111 4.10 7.47 -8.74
CA MET A 111 4.22 6.28 -9.58
C MET A 111 5.47 6.32 -10.46
N ASN A 112 6.42 7.19 -10.13
CA ASN A 112 7.68 7.27 -10.87
C ASN A 112 8.69 6.30 -10.25
N SER A 113 9.08 5.29 -11.03
CA SER A 113 10.17 4.41 -10.64
C SER A 113 11.45 5.22 -10.65
N THR A 114 11.89 5.56 -9.44
CA THR A 114 13.29 5.92 -9.24
C THR A 114 14.03 4.59 -9.07
N LYS A 115 15.28 4.48 -9.47
CA LYS A 115 16.07 3.25 -9.23
C LYS A 115 16.92 3.43 -7.97
N LYS A 116 16.38 4.16 -6.99
CA LYS A 116 17.13 4.65 -5.83
C LYS A 116 17.14 3.59 -4.77
N ARG A 117 18.22 3.50 -4.01
CA ARG A 117 18.24 2.66 -2.80
C ARG A 117 17.60 3.43 -1.66
N ILE A 118 16.49 2.93 -1.13
CA ILE A 118 15.72 3.61 -0.08
C ILE A 118 15.75 2.77 1.20
N LEU A 119 16.14 3.39 2.32
CA LEU A 119 16.07 2.78 3.64
C LEU A 119 14.82 3.27 4.37
N VAL A 120 13.96 2.36 4.79
CA VAL A 120 12.76 2.65 5.58
C VAL A 120 13.04 2.31 7.04
N VAL A 121 12.77 3.28 7.92
CA VAL A 121 13.07 3.24 9.34
C VAL A 121 11.76 3.32 10.12
N THR A 122 11.47 2.31 10.95
CA THR A 122 10.25 2.24 11.78
C THR A 122 10.47 1.43 13.05
N ALA A 123 9.86 1.83 14.15
CA ALA A 123 9.91 1.08 15.41
C ALA A 123 8.99 -0.17 15.43
N ASP A 124 8.22 -0.42 14.36
CA ASP A 124 7.27 -1.55 14.28
C ASP A 124 7.97 -2.87 13.91
N LYS A 125 8.51 -3.53 14.93
CA LYS A 125 9.24 -4.79 14.79
C LYS A 125 8.43 -5.91 14.15
N GLU A 126 7.17 -6.07 14.53
CA GLU A 126 6.31 -7.16 14.03
C GLU A 126 6.15 -7.07 12.51
N HIS A 127 5.94 -5.85 12.00
CA HIS A 127 5.78 -5.62 10.56
C HIS A 127 7.11 -5.57 9.79
N VAL A 128 8.24 -5.31 10.45
CA VAL A 128 9.57 -5.44 9.85
C VAL A 128 9.98 -6.91 9.75
N ASP A 129 9.81 -7.70 10.81
CA ASP A 129 10.16 -9.12 10.86
C ASP A 129 9.30 -9.96 9.90
N SER A 130 8.04 -9.58 9.71
CA SER A 130 7.13 -10.19 8.72
C SER A 130 7.35 -9.68 7.28
N PHE A 131 8.35 -8.83 7.04
CA PHE A 131 8.63 -8.15 5.78
C PHE A 131 7.51 -7.25 5.25
N PHE A 132 6.40 -7.09 5.99
CA PHE A 132 5.27 -6.29 5.57
C PHE A 132 5.66 -4.84 5.27
N VAL A 133 6.46 -4.21 6.13
CA VAL A 133 6.94 -2.83 5.93
C VAL A 133 7.71 -2.74 4.62
N GLN A 134 8.63 -3.68 4.35
CA GLN A 134 9.40 -3.67 3.11
C GLN A 134 8.49 -3.77 1.88
N TYR A 135 7.50 -4.69 1.89
CA TYR A 135 6.57 -4.84 0.77
C TYR A 135 5.65 -3.63 0.58
N ALA A 136 5.07 -3.12 1.67
CA ALA A 136 4.24 -1.93 1.64
C ALA A 136 5.02 -0.72 1.13
N SER A 137 6.25 -0.52 1.62
CA SER A 137 7.09 0.59 1.18
C SER A 137 7.44 0.51 -0.29
N ARG A 138 7.80 -0.67 -0.82
CA ARG A 138 8.01 -0.83 -2.27
C ARG A 138 6.78 -0.45 -3.09
N TYR A 139 5.59 -0.77 -2.59
CA TYR A 139 4.33 -0.42 -3.24
C TYR A 139 4.06 1.10 -3.25
N TYR A 140 4.18 1.77 -2.11
CA TYR A 140 3.88 3.21 -2.01
C TYR A 140 5.01 4.12 -2.54
N LEU A 141 6.26 3.67 -2.51
CA LEU A 141 7.41 4.39 -3.07
C LEU A 141 7.64 4.09 -4.57
N TRP A 142 7.01 3.03 -5.07
CA TRP A 142 7.16 2.56 -6.45
C TRP A 142 8.63 2.23 -6.83
N ASP A 143 9.38 1.67 -5.88
CA ASP A 143 10.79 1.26 -6.04
C ASP A 143 10.99 -0.17 -5.53
N VAL A 144 11.88 -0.92 -6.18
CA VAL A 144 12.22 -2.31 -5.79
C VAL A 144 13.37 -2.33 -4.78
N ASN A 145 14.23 -1.32 -4.79
CA ASN A 145 15.43 -1.25 -3.96
C ASN A 145 15.15 -0.62 -2.59
N VAL A 146 14.12 -1.14 -1.92
CA VAL A 146 13.71 -0.67 -0.60
C VAL A 146 14.03 -1.72 0.45
N ASP A 147 14.75 -1.29 1.49
CA ASP A 147 15.10 -2.09 2.66
C ASP A 147 14.45 -1.47 3.91
N ALA A 148 13.85 -2.29 4.77
CA ALA A 148 13.24 -1.84 6.02
C ALA A 148 14.06 -2.32 7.21
N ARG A 149 14.26 -1.45 8.21
CA ARG A 149 15.01 -1.80 9.43
C ARG A 149 14.39 -1.13 10.65
N GLU A 150 14.30 -1.93 11.72
CA GLU A 150 13.72 -1.50 13.00
C GLU A 150 14.77 -1.10 14.06
N ASN A 151 16.02 -1.54 13.95
CA ASN A 151 17.00 -1.28 15.01
C ASN A 151 18.37 -0.83 14.52
N PHE A 152 18.94 0.10 15.28
CA PHE A 152 20.29 0.66 15.15
C PHE A 152 21.02 0.75 16.51
N VAL A 153 20.74 -0.16 17.45
CA VAL A 153 21.39 -0.18 18.77
C VAL A 153 22.91 -0.28 18.65
N SER A 154 23.59 0.59 19.41
CA SER A 154 25.03 0.55 19.65
C SER A 154 25.29 0.28 21.15
N ALA A 155 26.38 -0.42 21.48
CA ALA A 155 26.77 -0.68 22.86
C ALA A 155 27.65 0.44 23.46
N ASP A 156 27.85 1.54 22.74
CA ASP A 156 28.69 2.63 23.22
C ASP A 156 28.05 3.44 24.35
N LYS A 157 28.89 3.90 25.29
CA LYS A 157 28.44 4.56 26.52
C LYS A 157 27.66 5.86 26.24
N GLU A 158 28.09 6.64 25.26
CA GLU A 158 27.44 7.91 24.91
C GLU A 158 26.04 7.69 24.34
N PHE A 159 25.87 6.68 23.49
CA PHE A 159 24.57 6.22 22.99
C PHE A 159 23.67 5.71 24.12
N LEU A 160 24.19 4.88 25.02
CA LEU A 160 23.41 4.38 26.16
C LEU A 160 22.96 5.50 27.09
N ASP A 161 23.81 6.51 27.32
CA ASP A 161 23.47 7.68 28.12
C ASP A 161 22.41 8.57 27.42
N LEU A 162 22.51 8.74 26.08
CA LEU A 162 21.47 9.38 25.28
C LEU A 162 20.14 8.61 25.33
N MET A 163 20.15 7.29 25.20
CA MET A 163 18.96 6.44 25.28
C MET A 163 18.27 6.53 26.65
N LYS A 164 19.04 6.62 27.74
CA LYS A 164 18.50 6.87 29.09
C LYS A 164 17.85 8.25 29.21
N SER A 165 18.38 9.26 28.51
CA SER A 165 17.84 10.63 28.55
C SER A 165 16.44 10.76 27.93
N TYR A 166 16.05 9.83 27.05
CA TYR A 166 14.73 9.86 26.40
C TYR A 166 13.58 9.40 27.32
N ASN A 167 13.88 8.79 28.48
CA ASN A 167 12.95 8.50 29.60
C ASN A 167 11.54 8.03 29.19
N ASP A 168 11.45 6.97 28.37
CA ASP A 168 10.16 6.42 27.90
C ASP A 168 10.13 4.90 28.01
N ASN A 169 8.95 4.30 28.18
CA ASN A 169 8.79 2.85 28.35
C ASN A 169 9.34 2.04 27.15
N ALA A 170 9.45 2.68 25.98
CA ALA A 170 10.05 2.09 24.77
C ALA A 170 11.58 1.98 24.84
N THR A 171 12.29 2.90 25.50
CA THR A 171 13.76 2.77 25.66
C THR A 171 14.12 1.67 26.63
N SER A 172 13.25 1.37 27.60
CA SER A 172 13.36 0.20 28.47
C SER A 172 13.40 -1.11 27.68
N TYR A 173 12.67 -1.26 26.56
CA TYR A 173 12.73 -2.48 25.74
C TYR A 173 14.13 -2.74 25.16
N TYR A 174 14.79 -1.68 24.69
CA TYR A 174 16.16 -1.76 24.16
C TYR A 174 17.24 -1.83 25.26
N LEU A 175 16.92 -1.35 26.46
CA LEU A 175 17.82 -1.29 27.62
C LEU A 175 17.61 -2.45 28.63
N TRP A 176 16.56 -3.28 28.50
CA TRP A 176 16.21 -4.37 29.43
C TRP A 176 17.11 -5.60 29.24
N ASN A 177 18.38 -5.44 29.56
CA ASN A 177 19.15 -6.52 30.15
C ASN A 177 20.06 -5.88 31.20
N GLU A 178 19.75 -6.04 32.50
CA GLU A 178 20.55 -5.45 33.59
C GLU A 178 22.01 -5.96 33.62
N ASN A 179 22.31 -6.97 32.81
CA ASN A 179 23.65 -7.45 32.48
C ASN A 179 23.95 -7.21 30.98
N ILE A 180 24.08 -5.94 30.54
CA ILE A 180 24.66 -5.62 29.22
C ILE A 180 26.17 -5.95 29.26
N GLU A 181 26.51 -7.23 29.38
CA GLU A 181 27.64 -7.73 28.60
C GLU A 181 27.17 -7.59 27.15
N ALA A 182 27.83 -6.69 26.41
CA ALA A 182 27.55 -6.47 25.00
C ALA A 182 27.38 -7.84 24.33
N ARG A 183 26.16 -8.19 23.91
CA ARG A 183 26.01 -9.28 22.95
C ARG A 183 26.80 -8.82 21.73
N ASP A 184 27.95 -9.45 21.48
CA ASP A 184 28.83 -9.13 20.35
C ASP A 184 28.07 -9.06 19.01
N ASP A 185 26.93 -9.75 18.92
CA ASP A 185 26.08 -9.84 17.72
C ASP A 185 25.16 -8.62 17.47
N PHE A 186 25.04 -7.66 18.41
CA PHE A 186 24.16 -6.48 18.29
C PHE A 186 24.90 -5.14 18.26
N ASN A 187 26.23 -5.13 18.25
CA ASN A 187 27.00 -3.90 18.37
C ASN A 187 27.16 -3.19 17.02
N PHE A 188 26.16 -2.39 16.64
CA PHE A 188 26.21 -1.58 15.42
C PHE A 188 27.11 -0.35 15.66
N THR A 189 28.33 -0.33 15.09
CA THR A 189 29.27 0.75 15.38
C THR A 189 28.92 2.04 14.63
N ASP A 190 29.44 3.18 15.08
CA ASP A 190 29.34 4.47 14.39
C ASP A 190 29.77 4.38 12.92
N LYS A 191 30.82 3.60 12.64
CA LYS A 191 31.31 3.37 11.28
C LYS A 191 30.35 2.54 10.46
N ASP A 192 29.73 1.51 11.05
CA ASP A 192 28.76 0.65 10.37
C ASP A 192 27.49 1.42 10.03
N PHE A 193 27.04 2.32 10.92
CA PHE A 193 25.90 3.19 10.66
C PHE A 193 26.17 4.16 9.50
N ILE A 194 27.33 4.83 9.50
CA ILE A 194 27.70 5.70 8.38
C ILE A 194 27.87 4.90 7.09
N ALA A 195 28.49 3.71 7.15
CA ALA A 195 28.66 2.84 5.99
C ALA A 195 27.31 2.38 5.43
N LEU A 196 26.38 1.98 6.29
CA LEU A 196 25.01 1.61 5.92
C LEU A 196 24.32 2.77 5.22
N LEU A 197 24.29 3.96 5.84
CA LEU A 197 23.65 5.14 5.24
C LEU A 197 24.21 5.44 3.84
N LYS A 198 25.52 5.35 3.64
CA LYS A 198 26.16 5.57 2.32
C LYS A 198 25.72 4.59 1.23
N THR A 199 25.11 3.45 1.58
CA THR A 199 24.56 2.51 0.59
C THR A 199 23.18 2.93 0.06
N TYR A 200 22.52 3.91 0.70
CA TYR A 200 21.19 4.38 0.34
C TYR A 200 21.22 5.83 -0.15
N ASP A 201 20.37 6.14 -1.13
CA ASP A 201 20.18 7.49 -1.65
C ASP A 201 19.22 8.31 -0.77
N GLU A 202 18.20 7.64 -0.21
CA GLU A 202 17.15 8.26 0.61
C GLU A 202 16.84 7.41 1.84
N VAL A 203 16.42 8.09 2.92
CA VAL A 203 15.95 7.49 4.17
C VAL A 203 14.52 7.98 4.43
N VAL A 204 13.60 7.04 4.61
CA VAL A 204 12.20 7.28 4.94
C VAL A 204 11.98 6.90 6.41
N ILE A 205 11.65 7.88 7.23
CA ILE A 205 11.37 7.69 8.66
C ILE A 205 9.85 7.68 8.84
N LEU A 206 9.29 6.53 9.24
CA LEU A 206 7.83 6.34 9.34
C LEU A 206 7.24 6.84 10.66
N ASP A 207 8.02 6.72 11.73
CA ASP A 207 7.63 7.10 13.09
C ASP A 207 8.83 7.69 13.84
N ASP A 208 8.56 8.27 15.02
CA ASP A 208 9.64 8.78 15.86
C ASP A 208 10.50 7.60 16.36
N HIS A 209 11.72 7.52 15.85
CA HIS A 209 12.56 6.33 15.96
C HIS A 209 13.75 6.57 16.89
N TYR A 210 13.66 6.05 18.11
CA TYR A 210 14.59 6.36 19.20
C TYR A 210 16.05 6.01 18.91
N THR A 211 16.35 4.80 18.41
CA THR A 211 17.74 4.36 18.20
C THR A 211 18.42 5.07 17.03
N PHE A 212 17.68 5.26 15.93
CA PHE A 212 18.09 6.12 14.82
C PHE A 212 18.35 7.56 15.27
N ASN A 213 17.41 8.17 16.00
CA ASN A 213 17.54 9.55 16.49
C ASN A 213 18.69 9.72 17.49
N ALA A 214 18.94 8.72 18.35
CA ALA A 214 20.09 8.74 19.25
C ALA A 214 21.42 8.70 18.48
N LEU A 215 21.54 7.85 17.46
CA LEU A 215 22.74 7.80 16.62
C LEU A 215 22.93 9.06 15.79
N THR A 216 21.88 9.60 15.16
CA THR A 216 22.02 10.85 14.40
C THR A 216 22.33 12.03 15.30
N LYS A 217 21.82 12.04 16.54
CA LYS A 217 22.12 13.08 17.54
C LYS A 217 23.57 12.99 18.00
N LYS A 218 24.07 11.78 18.25
CA LYS A 218 25.47 11.54 18.61
C LYS A 218 26.43 11.92 17.47
N LEU A 219 26.14 11.47 16.25
CA LEU A 219 27.06 11.62 15.12
C LEU A 219 26.97 12.98 14.43
N PHE A 220 25.78 13.56 14.35
CA PHE A 220 25.48 14.74 13.54
C PHE A 220 24.83 15.87 14.35
N GLY A 221 24.59 15.68 15.65
CA GLY A 221 24.04 16.71 16.55
C GLY A 221 22.55 16.98 16.37
N ARG A 222 21.80 16.16 15.61
CA ARG A 222 20.38 16.39 15.30
C ARG A 222 19.53 15.11 15.30
N THR A 223 18.24 15.29 15.53
CA THR A 223 17.20 14.26 15.39
C THR A 223 16.32 14.59 14.19
N TYR A 224 15.68 13.58 13.62
CA TYR A 224 14.83 13.71 12.44
C TYR A 224 13.40 13.32 12.78
N ALA A 225 12.44 14.13 12.30
CA ALA A 225 11.02 13.82 12.41
C ALA A 225 10.62 12.80 11.33
N PRO A 226 9.42 12.19 11.41
CA PRO A 226 8.92 11.35 10.33
C PRO A 226 8.86 12.12 8.99
N GLY A 227 9.42 11.54 7.94
CA GLY A 227 9.70 12.25 6.70
C GLY A 227 10.58 11.48 5.72
N VAL A 228 10.71 12.01 4.50
CA VAL A 228 11.63 11.51 3.48
C VAL A 228 12.83 12.45 3.40
N TYR A 229 14.03 11.91 3.59
CA TYR A 229 15.28 12.67 3.63
C TYR A 229 16.31 12.10 2.66
N LYS A 230 17.13 12.96 2.06
CA LYS A 230 18.30 12.49 1.31
C LYS A 230 19.38 12.06 2.30
N THR A 231 20.01 10.93 2.02
CA THR A 231 21.09 10.45 2.88
C THR A 231 22.26 11.45 2.94
N SER A 232 22.54 12.15 1.84
CA SER A 232 23.58 13.20 1.81
C SER A 232 23.31 14.34 2.80
N ASP A 233 22.04 14.66 3.02
CA ASP A 233 21.64 15.73 3.94
C ASP A 233 21.84 15.25 5.38
N ILE A 234 21.41 14.02 5.69
CA ILE A 234 21.64 13.39 7.00
C ILE A 234 23.13 13.30 7.33
N LEU A 235 23.94 12.80 6.40
CA LEU A 235 25.39 12.65 6.59
C LEU A 235 26.13 13.98 6.75
N SER A 236 25.53 15.09 6.29
CA SER A 236 26.08 16.44 6.47
C SER A 236 25.49 17.18 7.68
N GLY A 237 24.65 16.52 8.48
CA GLY A 237 23.94 17.12 9.61
C GLY A 237 22.90 18.16 9.18
N LYS A 238 22.43 18.09 7.94
CA LYS A 238 21.35 18.92 7.40
C LYS A 238 20.02 18.19 7.53
N GLY A 239 18.95 18.96 7.69
CA GLY A 239 17.58 18.49 7.84
C GLY A 239 16.63 19.63 7.57
#